data_AF-A0A8B8RDC3-F1
#
_entry.id   AF-A0A8B8RDC3-F1
#
_cell.length_a   1.000
_cell.length_b   1.000
_cell.length_c   1.000
_cell.angle_alpha   90.00
_cell.angle_beta   90.00
_cell.angle_gamma   90.00
#
_symmetry.space_group_name_H-M   'P 1'
#
loop_
_entity.id
_entity.type
_entity.pdbx_description
1 polymer ?
#
loop_
_entity_poly.entity_id
_entity_poly.type
_entity_poly.pdbx_seq_one_letter_code
_entity_poly.pdbx_strand_id
1 'polypeptide(L)'
;MEMSLARFVLLLGLAAPGPAPAGAAKMKVVEEPNTFGLNNPFLPQTSRLQPKRDPSPVSGPAHLFRLSGKCFGLVESTYKYEFCPFHNVTQHEQTFRWNAYSGILGIWHEWEINNNTFRGMWMRDGDSCQSRSRQSKVELTCGKSNRLSHVSEPSTCVYSLTFETPLVCHPHSLLVYPALPAALQQRWDQVEQDLADELITSQGYEKLLRAIFEDAGYLKTPEQSELAQQEGGTKGLVFETLESCSEAHKALSKEVKKLRSMLTQHGIPYVKPAETSSSENLGSKTPTARTAEHLQGDPGLRENTL
;
A
#
# COMPACT_ATOMS: atom_id res chain seq x y z
N MET A 1 -58.12 -89.17 23.69
CA MET A 1 -59.09 -88.76 22.66
C MET A 1 -59.72 -87.48 23.16
N GLU A 2 -59.25 -86.33 22.69
CA GLU A 2 -59.84 -85.00 22.85
C GLU A 2 -59.07 -84.11 21.87
N MET A 3 -59.71 -83.80 20.75
CA MET A 3 -59.30 -82.79 19.77
C MET A 3 -59.63 -81.41 20.35
N SER A 4 -58.75 -80.41 20.25
CA SER A 4 -59.25 -79.04 20.11
C SER A 4 -58.25 -78.06 19.48
N LEU A 5 -58.61 -77.66 18.27
CA LEU A 5 -58.53 -76.34 17.63
C LEU A 5 -57.27 -75.48 17.82
N ALA A 6 -56.48 -75.44 16.75
CA ALA A 6 -55.58 -74.33 16.43
C ALA A 6 -56.38 -73.02 16.26
N ARG A 7 -56.13 -72.03 17.14
CA ARG A 7 -56.60 -70.65 16.96
C ARG A 7 -55.59 -69.88 16.11
N PHE A 8 -55.95 -69.63 14.85
CA PHE A 8 -55.31 -68.62 14.02
C PHE A 8 -55.73 -67.23 14.53
N VAL A 9 -54.80 -66.48 15.11
CA VAL A 9 -55.00 -65.08 15.48
C VAL A 9 -54.59 -64.22 14.29
N LEU A 10 -55.58 -63.61 13.62
CA LEU A 10 -55.37 -62.54 12.66
C LEU A 10 -54.97 -61.28 13.44
N LEU A 11 -53.70 -60.88 13.35
CA LEU A 11 -53.22 -59.58 13.81
C LEU A 11 -53.47 -58.54 12.71
N LEU A 12 -54.58 -57.81 12.83
CA LEU A 12 -54.86 -56.59 12.08
C LEU A 12 -54.64 -55.38 13.01
N GLY A 13 -53.79 -54.45 12.56
CA GLY A 13 -53.61 -53.11 13.15
C GLY A 13 -52.20 -52.88 13.71
N LEU A 14 -51.55 -51.74 13.56
CA LEU A 14 -51.84 -50.45 12.93
C LEU A 14 -50.46 -49.88 12.57
N ALA A 15 -50.23 -49.48 11.31
CA ALA A 15 -49.02 -48.75 10.96
C ALA A 15 -49.14 -47.31 11.50
N ALA A 16 -48.45 -47.03 12.61
CA ALA A 16 -48.26 -45.66 13.07
C ALA A 16 -47.34 -44.93 12.08
N PRO A 17 -47.66 -43.69 11.62
CA PRO A 17 -46.72 -42.88 10.89
C PRO A 17 -45.59 -42.49 11.85
N GLY A 18 -44.43 -43.11 11.70
CA GLY A 18 -43.21 -42.65 12.36
C GLY A 18 -42.84 -41.24 11.89
N PRO A 19 -42.24 -40.41 12.75
CA PRO A 19 -41.87 -39.05 12.38
C PRO A 19 -40.86 -39.09 11.22
N ALA A 20 -41.14 -38.30 10.19
CA ALA A 20 -40.30 -38.16 9.01
C ALA A 20 -38.85 -37.80 9.40
N PRO A 21 -37.83 -38.30 8.67
CA PRO A 21 -36.46 -37.91 8.93
C PRO A 21 -36.34 -36.41 8.61
N ALA A 22 -36.04 -35.61 9.63
CA ALA A 22 -35.67 -34.23 9.44
C ALA A 22 -34.48 -34.19 8.47
N GLY A 23 -34.68 -33.55 7.32
CA GLY A 23 -33.63 -33.39 6.32
C GLY A 23 -32.41 -32.76 6.97
N ALA A 24 -31.32 -33.53 7.05
CA ALA A 24 -30.02 -33.01 7.44
C ALA A 24 -29.58 -32.02 6.36
N ALA A 25 -29.89 -30.74 6.57
CA ALA A 25 -29.37 -29.67 5.76
C ALA A 25 -27.83 -29.70 5.88
N LYS A 26 -27.15 -30.04 4.79
CA LYS A 26 -25.70 -29.89 4.67
C LYS A 26 -25.38 -28.40 4.77
N MET A 27 -25.10 -27.91 5.97
CA MET A 27 -24.52 -26.60 6.17
C MET A 27 -23.09 -26.64 5.64
N LYS A 28 -22.87 -26.00 4.48
CA LYS A 28 -21.51 -25.64 4.06
C LYS A 28 -21.08 -24.53 5.03
N VAL A 29 -20.20 -24.85 5.97
CA VAL A 29 -19.52 -23.83 6.78
C VAL A 29 -18.80 -22.92 5.80
N VAL A 30 -19.31 -21.69 5.67
CA VAL A 30 -18.61 -20.62 4.98
C VAL A 30 -17.52 -20.19 5.94
N GLU A 31 -16.29 -20.56 5.65
CA GLU A 31 -15.13 -19.86 6.21
C GLU A 31 -15.15 -18.44 5.65
N GLU A 32 -15.75 -17.56 6.46
CA GLU A 32 -15.29 -16.22 6.86
C GLU A 32 -16.50 -15.34 7.19
N PRO A 33 -16.85 -15.20 8.47
CA PRO A 33 -17.52 -14.00 8.92
C PRO A 33 -16.50 -13.22 9.74
N ASN A 34 -15.52 -12.56 9.09
CA ASN A 34 -14.65 -11.56 9.73
C ASN A 34 -14.02 -10.58 8.70
N THR A 35 -14.88 -9.99 7.87
CA THR A 35 -14.73 -8.59 7.47
C THR A 35 -15.79 -7.76 8.19
N PHE A 36 -15.85 -7.86 9.52
CA PHE A 36 -16.71 -6.98 10.32
C PHE A 36 -15.98 -5.66 10.55
N GLY A 37 -16.41 -4.62 9.83
CA GLY A 37 -16.10 -3.23 10.17
C GLY A 37 -15.82 -2.27 9.01
N LEU A 38 -15.57 -2.73 7.79
CA LEU A 38 -15.07 -1.83 6.72
C LEU A 38 -16.06 -1.54 5.57
N ASN A 39 -17.24 -2.16 5.51
CA ASN A 39 -18.24 -1.92 4.46
C ASN A 39 -19.66 -1.77 5.02
N ASN A 40 -19.86 -0.95 6.06
CA ASN A 40 -21.20 -0.51 6.43
C ASN A 40 -21.40 0.94 5.94
N PRO A 41 -22.27 1.20 4.94
CA PRO A 41 -22.53 2.56 4.46
C PRO A 41 -23.23 3.47 5.49
N PHE A 42 -23.61 2.94 6.66
CA PHE A 42 -24.35 3.64 7.72
C PHE A 42 -23.57 3.83 9.04
N LEU A 43 -22.30 3.40 9.11
CA LEU A 43 -21.39 3.81 10.19
C LEU A 43 -20.51 4.94 9.66
N PRO A 44 -20.28 6.03 10.41
CA PRO A 44 -19.29 7.00 10.01
C PRO A 44 -17.95 6.24 9.90
N GLN A 45 -17.16 6.51 8.84
CA GLN A 45 -15.82 5.94 8.62
C GLN A 45 -14.81 6.46 9.66
N THR A 46 -15.17 6.44 10.94
CA THR A 46 -14.38 6.91 12.06
C THR A 46 -13.33 5.86 12.40
N SER A 47 -12.29 5.79 11.56
CA SER A 47 -10.89 5.49 11.92
C SER A 47 -10.12 4.93 10.71
N ARG A 48 -10.29 5.51 9.51
CA ARG A 48 -9.25 5.30 8.49
C ARG A 48 -7.97 5.90 9.04
N LEU A 49 -7.02 5.05 9.44
CA LEU A 49 -5.74 5.48 10.00
C LEU A 49 -5.11 6.50 9.06
N GLN A 50 -4.82 7.70 9.57
CA GLN A 50 -4.20 8.77 8.80
C GLN A 50 -2.69 8.73 9.03
N PRO A 51 -1.89 8.48 8.00
CA PRO A 51 -0.44 8.53 8.12
C PRO A 51 0.01 9.97 8.42
N LYS A 52 1.06 10.10 9.24
CA LYS A 52 1.63 11.41 9.60
C LYS A 52 2.23 12.16 8.40
N ARG A 53 2.71 11.40 7.41
CA ARG A 53 3.21 11.93 6.13
C ARG A 53 2.88 10.97 4.99
N ASP A 54 3.02 11.47 3.77
CA ASP A 54 2.94 10.62 2.58
C ASP A 54 4.14 9.65 2.50
N PRO A 55 3.92 8.42 1.99
CA PRO A 55 5.01 7.48 1.75
C PRO A 55 6.02 8.05 0.76
N SER A 56 7.28 7.60 0.87
CA SER A 56 8.29 7.92 -0.13
C SER A 56 7.83 7.45 -1.53
N PRO A 57 8.31 8.08 -2.61
CA PRO A 57 8.06 7.57 -3.95
C PRO A 57 8.47 6.10 -4.09
N VAL A 58 7.75 5.36 -4.94
CA VAL A 58 8.10 3.97 -5.24
C VAL A 58 9.46 3.96 -5.96
N SER A 59 10.44 3.31 -5.36
CA SER A 59 11.81 3.19 -5.89
C SER A 59 12.35 1.79 -5.62
N GLY A 60 13.45 1.43 -6.29
CA GLY A 60 14.13 0.15 -6.14
C GLY A 60 13.84 -0.82 -7.29
N PRO A 61 13.90 -2.14 -7.06
CA PRO A 61 13.75 -3.12 -8.12
C PRO A 61 12.37 -3.09 -8.79
N ALA A 62 12.34 -2.82 -10.09
CA ALA A 62 11.09 -2.62 -10.85
C ALA A 62 10.10 -3.78 -10.78
N HIS A 63 10.61 -5.02 -10.68
CA HIS A 63 9.76 -6.21 -10.58
C HIS A 63 8.94 -6.27 -9.27
N LEU A 64 9.33 -5.53 -8.22
CA LEU A 64 8.57 -5.42 -6.97
C LEU A 64 7.42 -4.40 -7.05
N PHE A 65 7.42 -3.49 -8.03
CA PHE A 65 6.41 -2.43 -8.13
C PHE A 65 4.98 -2.97 -8.28
N ARG A 66 4.83 -4.20 -8.80
CA ARG A 66 3.55 -4.93 -8.88
C ARG A 66 2.91 -5.30 -7.54
N LEU A 67 3.65 -5.15 -6.45
CA LEU A 67 3.18 -5.31 -5.08
C LEU A 67 2.61 -4.00 -4.52
N SER A 68 2.93 -2.86 -5.13
CA SER A 68 2.35 -1.56 -4.76
C SER A 68 0.83 -1.59 -4.97
N GLY A 69 0.10 -1.01 -4.02
CA GLY A 69 -1.37 -1.00 -4.01
C GLY A 69 -2.02 -2.32 -3.58
N LYS A 70 -1.24 -3.34 -3.18
CA LYS A 70 -1.74 -4.57 -2.57
C LYS A 70 -1.35 -4.62 -1.10
N CYS A 71 -2.19 -5.21 -0.28
CA CYS A 71 -1.98 -5.34 1.15
C CYS A 71 -2.08 -6.81 1.57
N PHE A 72 -1.21 -7.21 2.49
CA PHE A 72 -1.07 -8.59 2.95
C PHE A 72 -1.21 -8.64 4.47
N GLY A 73 -2.23 -9.35 4.92
CA GLY A 73 -2.54 -9.49 6.34
C GLY A 73 -1.93 -10.75 6.95
N LEU A 74 -1.48 -10.65 8.21
CA LEU A 74 -1.18 -11.78 9.08
C LEU A 74 -1.89 -11.57 10.42
N VAL A 75 -2.65 -12.56 10.86
CA VAL A 75 -3.22 -12.56 12.22
C VAL A 75 -2.29 -13.36 13.11
N GLU A 76 -1.74 -12.71 14.11
CA GLU A 76 -0.87 -13.33 15.10
C GLU A 76 -1.38 -12.97 16.49
N SER A 77 -1.75 -13.99 17.27
CA SER A 77 -2.42 -13.85 18.57
C SER A 77 -3.70 -13.00 18.50
N THR A 78 -3.72 -11.83 19.14
CA THR A 78 -4.89 -10.91 19.17
C THR A 78 -4.79 -9.77 18.18
N TYR A 79 -3.74 -9.71 17.37
CA TYR A 79 -3.48 -8.60 16.45
C TYR A 79 -3.47 -9.08 15.00
N LYS A 80 -4.08 -8.28 14.13
CA LYS A 80 -3.96 -8.39 12.68
C LYS A 80 -2.98 -7.34 12.21
N TYR A 81 -1.87 -7.78 11.67
CA TYR A 81 -0.89 -6.93 11.00
C TYR A 81 -1.23 -6.89 9.53
N GLU A 82 -1.12 -5.72 8.91
CA GLU A 82 -1.29 -5.55 7.47
C GLU A 82 -0.11 -4.78 6.91
N PHE A 83 0.54 -5.36 5.90
CA PHE A 83 1.65 -4.75 5.19
C PHE A 83 1.24 -4.43 3.76
N CYS A 84 1.32 -3.16 3.40
CA CYS A 84 1.12 -2.67 2.04
C CYS A 84 2.48 -2.18 1.50
N PRO A 85 3.17 -2.95 0.63
CA PRO A 85 4.47 -2.56 0.07
C PRO A 85 4.44 -1.15 -0.54
N PHE A 86 5.49 -0.37 -0.24
CA PHE A 86 5.64 1.05 -0.64
C PHE A 86 4.60 2.03 -0.07
N HIS A 87 3.76 1.60 0.87
CA HIS A 87 2.78 2.46 1.54
C HIS A 87 3.03 2.51 3.04
N ASN A 88 2.47 1.57 3.80
CA ASN A 88 2.56 1.54 5.26
C ASN A 88 2.41 0.12 5.82
N VAL A 89 2.68 0.01 7.12
CA VAL A 89 2.38 -1.17 7.94
C VAL A 89 1.38 -0.73 9.01
N THR A 90 0.29 -1.48 9.17
CA THR A 90 -0.73 -1.22 10.19
C THR A 90 -0.90 -2.41 11.13
N GLN A 91 -1.40 -2.13 12.32
CA GLN A 91 -1.78 -3.11 13.33
C GLN A 91 -3.22 -2.83 13.76
N HIS A 92 -4.02 -3.88 13.81
CA HIS A 92 -5.41 -3.85 14.22
C HIS A 92 -5.67 -4.92 15.29
N GLU A 93 -5.95 -4.49 16.52
CA GLU A 93 -6.42 -5.40 17.57
C GLU A 93 -7.77 -6.02 17.19
N GLN A 94 -7.86 -7.35 17.25
CA GLN A 94 -9.04 -8.12 16.85
C GLN A 94 -10.04 -8.35 18.00
N THR A 95 -9.83 -7.74 19.16
CA THR A 95 -10.73 -7.92 20.31
C THR A 95 -12.04 -7.16 20.09
N PHE A 96 -13.15 -7.73 20.58
CA PHE A 96 -14.46 -7.07 20.54
C PHE A 96 -14.59 -5.99 21.63
N ARG A 97 -13.60 -5.10 21.70
CA ARG A 97 -13.59 -3.95 22.60
C ARG A 97 -13.99 -2.72 21.80
N TRP A 98 -14.82 -1.87 22.41
CA TRP A 98 -15.23 -0.61 21.80
C TRP A 98 -14.04 0.35 21.54
N ASN A 99 -12.91 0.11 22.22
CA ASN A 99 -11.66 0.87 22.12
C ASN A 99 -10.46 0.01 21.67
N ALA A 100 -10.68 -0.99 20.82
CA ALA A 100 -9.60 -1.81 20.26
C ALA A 100 -8.53 -0.93 19.58
N TYR A 101 -7.25 -1.20 19.87
CA TYR A 101 -6.16 -0.42 19.29
C TYR A 101 -6.06 -0.65 17.77
N SER A 102 -5.97 0.43 17.00
CA SER A 102 -5.58 0.39 15.60
C SER A 102 -4.57 1.49 15.35
N GLY A 103 -3.47 1.16 14.66
CA GLY A 103 -2.39 2.12 14.47
C GLY A 103 -1.42 1.79 13.35
N ILE A 104 -0.62 2.78 12.99
CA ILE A 104 0.41 2.68 11.95
C ILE A 104 1.74 2.33 12.61
N LEU A 105 2.36 1.23 12.19
CA LEU A 105 3.67 0.79 12.69
C LEU A 105 4.84 1.36 11.89
N GLY A 106 4.56 1.96 10.73
CA GLY A 106 5.53 2.66 9.91
C GLY A 106 4.99 2.98 8.52
N ILE A 107 5.59 3.96 7.87
CA ILE A 107 5.30 4.47 6.55
C ILE A 107 6.55 4.28 5.70
N TRP A 108 6.40 3.86 4.44
CA TRP A 108 7.50 3.60 3.53
C TRP A 108 8.47 4.80 3.47
N HIS A 109 9.74 4.53 3.81
CA HIS A 109 10.77 5.56 3.94
C HIS A 109 11.92 5.36 2.97
N GLU A 110 12.67 4.27 3.12
CA GLU A 110 13.88 3.99 2.35
C GLU A 110 14.20 2.49 2.34
N TRP A 111 15.11 2.10 1.45
CA TRP A 111 15.68 0.77 1.44
C TRP A 111 16.82 0.63 2.45
N GLU A 112 16.98 -0.56 3.00
CA GLU A 112 18.21 -0.98 3.64
C GLU A 112 19.10 -1.67 2.60
N ILE A 113 20.29 -1.12 2.36
CA ILE A 113 21.25 -1.65 1.39
C ILE A 113 22.51 -2.07 2.13
N ASN A 114 22.89 -3.34 1.97
CA ASN A 114 24.15 -3.88 2.50
C ASN A 114 24.86 -4.63 1.38
N ASN A 115 26.16 -4.41 1.23
CA ASN A 115 26.98 -5.06 0.20
C ASN A 115 26.35 -4.98 -1.21
N ASN A 116 25.86 -3.80 -1.60
CA ASN A 116 25.24 -3.56 -2.91
C ASN A 116 23.99 -4.42 -3.20
N THR A 117 23.32 -4.90 -2.13
CA THR A 117 22.08 -5.66 -2.19
C THR A 117 20.99 -5.03 -1.33
N PHE A 118 19.76 -5.00 -1.84
CA PHE A 118 18.58 -4.64 -1.07
C PHE A 118 18.31 -5.72 -0.03
N ARG A 119 18.30 -5.36 1.26
CA ARG A 119 18.07 -6.29 2.38
C ARG A 119 16.69 -6.16 2.98
N GLY A 120 16.17 -4.94 3.06
CA GLY A 120 14.87 -4.72 3.64
C GLY A 120 14.31 -3.34 3.33
N MET A 121 13.06 -3.16 3.72
CA MET A 121 12.32 -1.91 3.60
C MET A 121 12.19 -1.29 4.98
N TRP A 122 12.70 -0.07 5.15
CA TRP A 122 12.49 0.71 6.36
C TRP A 122 11.16 1.45 6.27
N MET A 123 10.30 1.18 7.26
CA MET A 123 9.02 1.83 7.46
C MET A 123 9.14 2.69 8.71
N ARG A 124 9.16 4.02 8.57
CA ARG A 124 9.39 4.97 9.68
C ARG A 124 8.17 5.85 9.92
N ASP A 125 8.21 6.71 10.92
CA ASP A 125 7.17 7.72 11.16
C ASP A 125 5.77 7.15 11.40
N GLY A 126 5.69 5.98 12.05
CA GLY A 126 4.42 5.43 12.53
C GLY A 126 3.84 6.24 13.69
N ASP A 127 2.81 5.69 14.32
CA ASP A 127 2.13 6.31 15.45
C ASP A 127 3.10 6.58 16.60
N SER A 128 2.82 7.65 17.35
CA SER A 128 3.63 8.03 18.51
C SER A 128 3.62 6.92 19.57
N CYS A 129 4.80 6.60 20.09
CA CYS A 129 5.02 5.55 21.06
C CYS A 129 6.07 6.01 22.07
N GLN A 130 5.57 6.57 23.18
CA GLN A 130 6.39 7.22 24.20
C GLN A 130 7.22 8.37 23.59
N SER A 131 8.55 8.28 23.59
CA SER A 131 9.48 9.30 23.09
C SER A 131 9.81 9.18 21.60
N ARG A 132 9.36 8.12 20.92
CA ARG A 132 9.68 7.86 19.51
C ARG A 132 8.44 7.48 18.70
N SER A 133 8.51 7.64 17.39
CA SER A 133 7.51 7.07 16.48
C SER A 133 7.76 5.57 16.33
N ARG A 134 6.69 4.78 16.18
CA ARG A 134 6.81 3.38 15.79
C ARG A 134 7.55 3.27 14.45
N GLN A 135 8.40 2.26 14.34
CA GLN A 135 9.10 1.94 13.11
C GLN A 135 9.14 0.44 12.89
N SER A 136 9.15 0.03 11.63
CA SER A 136 9.15 -1.36 11.23
C SER A 136 10.21 -1.60 10.17
N LYS A 137 10.93 -2.71 10.30
CA LYS A 137 11.82 -3.23 9.26
C LYS A 137 11.15 -4.41 8.59
N VAL A 138 11.00 -4.37 7.26
CA VAL A 138 10.44 -5.48 6.49
C VAL A 138 11.55 -6.16 5.71
N GLU A 139 11.84 -7.41 6.04
CA GLU A 139 12.78 -8.26 5.31
C GLU A 139 12.05 -9.04 4.20
N LEU A 140 12.61 -9.02 2.99
CA LEU A 140 12.05 -9.73 1.84
C LEU A 140 12.71 -11.11 1.72
N THR A 141 11.91 -12.17 1.73
CA THR A 141 12.39 -13.55 1.65
C THR A 141 11.74 -14.30 0.49
N CYS A 142 12.47 -15.26 -0.07
CA CYS A 142 11.93 -16.12 -1.12
C CYS A 142 10.81 -17.00 -0.56
N GLY A 143 9.65 -16.96 -1.21
CA GLY A 143 8.50 -17.79 -0.83
C GLY A 143 7.65 -18.19 -2.03
N LYS A 144 6.75 -19.16 -1.84
CA LYS A 144 5.88 -19.68 -2.92
C LYS A 144 4.76 -18.71 -3.30
N SER A 145 4.36 -17.85 -2.37
CA SER A 145 3.26 -16.89 -2.51
C SER A 145 3.64 -15.57 -1.86
N ASN A 146 2.97 -14.49 -2.29
CA ASN A 146 3.09 -13.18 -1.65
C ASN A 146 2.31 -13.19 -0.33
N ARG A 147 2.99 -13.22 0.81
CA ARG A 147 2.34 -13.16 2.13
C ARG A 147 3.27 -12.62 3.21
N LEU A 148 2.67 -11.99 4.20
CA LEU A 148 3.35 -11.67 5.45
C LEU A 148 3.48 -12.98 6.25
N SER A 149 4.71 -13.45 6.47
CA SER A 149 4.96 -14.76 7.08
C SER A 149 5.23 -14.70 8.58
N HIS A 150 5.85 -13.61 9.05
CA HIS A 150 6.18 -13.45 10.46
C HIS A 150 6.21 -11.97 10.87
N VAL A 151 5.80 -11.68 12.10
CA VAL A 151 5.91 -10.36 12.73
C VAL A 151 6.45 -10.53 14.15
N SER A 152 7.38 -9.66 14.54
CA SER A 152 7.92 -9.62 15.91
C SER A 152 8.16 -8.19 16.37
N GLU A 153 8.12 -7.96 17.68
CA GLU A 153 8.50 -6.69 18.32
C GLU A 153 9.79 -6.91 19.13
N PRO A 154 10.97 -6.92 18.48
CA PRO A 154 12.24 -7.17 19.16
C PRO A 154 12.58 -6.12 20.22
N SER A 155 12.09 -4.89 20.08
CA SER A 155 12.18 -3.86 21.11
C SER A 155 10.95 -2.97 21.07
N THR A 156 10.61 -2.33 22.19
CA THR A 156 9.39 -1.53 22.31
C THR A 156 9.28 -0.48 21.20
N CYS A 157 8.16 -0.47 20.46
CA CYS A 157 7.89 0.39 19.31
C CYS A 157 8.74 0.11 18.04
N VAL A 158 9.51 -0.98 18.01
CA VAL A 158 10.31 -1.39 16.84
C VAL A 158 9.90 -2.79 16.43
N TYR A 159 9.40 -2.90 15.20
CA TYR A 159 8.87 -4.13 14.66
C TYR A 159 9.80 -4.70 13.58
N SER A 160 9.85 -6.02 13.50
CA SER A 160 10.53 -6.76 12.44
C SER A 160 9.52 -7.67 11.76
N LEU A 161 9.34 -7.50 10.45
CA LEU A 161 8.40 -8.24 9.64
C LEU A 161 9.17 -9.04 8.58
N THR A 162 8.73 -10.25 8.31
CA THR A 162 9.24 -11.07 7.21
C THR A 162 8.15 -11.20 6.15
N PHE A 163 8.42 -10.70 4.95
CA PHE A 163 7.52 -10.80 3.82
C PHE A 163 8.06 -11.82 2.82
N GLU A 164 7.28 -12.86 2.56
CA GLU A 164 7.60 -13.88 1.58
C GLU A 164 7.05 -13.49 0.21
N THR A 165 7.88 -13.61 -0.83
CA THR A 165 7.45 -13.41 -2.21
C THR A 165 8.28 -14.23 -3.19
N PRO A 166 7.66 -14.81 -4.26
CA PRO A 166 8.40 -15.47 -5.32
C PRO A 166 9.27 -14.50 -6.14
N LEU A 167 9.00 -13.20 -6.02
CA LEU A 167 9.68 -12.16 -6.78
C LEU A 167 11.15 -11.98 -6.38
N VAL A 168 11.53 -12.41 -5.18
CA VAL A 168 12.90 -12.28 -4.67
C VAL A 168 13.66 -13.62 -4.63
N CYS A 169 13.14 -14.66 -5.29
CA CYS A 169 13.76 -15.99 -5.28
C CYS A 169 14.98 -16.11 -6.20
N HIS A 170 15.11 -15.25 -7.20
CA HIS A 170 16.25 -15.26 -8.08
C HIS A 170 17.48 -14.66 -7.37
N PRO A 171 18.69 -15.25 -7.44
CA PRO A 171 19.86 -14.75 -6.70
C PRO A 171 20.22 -13.30 -7.02
N HIS A 172 19.84 -12.82 -8.21
CA HIS A 172 20.11 -11.46 -8.69
C HIS A 172 18.92 -10.49 -8.57
N SER A 173 17.80 -10.90 -7.96
CA SER A 173 16.62 -10.03 -7.87
C SER A 173 16.86 -8.80 -6.99
N LEU A 174 17.69 -8.93 -5.95
CA LEU A 174 17.92 -7.87 -4.97
C LEU A 174 19.24 -7.12 -5.18
N LEU A 175 19.89 -7.27 -6.34
CA LEU A 175 21.09 -6.49 -6.65
C LEU A 175 20.72 -5.02 -6.94
N VAL A 176 21.52 -4.09 -6.40
CA VAL A 176 21.26 -2.66 -6.57
C VAL A 176 21.66 -2.18 -7.97
N TYR A 177 22.83 -2.59 -8.46
CA TYR A 177 23.35 -2.13 -9.76
C TYR A 177 22.35 -2.31 -10.93
N PRO A 178 21.75 -3.50 -11.15
CA PRO A 178 20.78 -3.68 -12.23
C PRO A 178 19.45 -2.93 -12.03
N ALA A 179 19.12 -2.52 -10.80
CA ALA A 179 17.92 -1.76 -10.51
C ALA A 179 18.08 -0.25 -10.79
N LEU A 180 19.33 0.24 -10.87
CA LEU A 180 19.62 1.65 -11.12
C LEU A 180 19.26 2.07 -12.55
N PRO A 181 18.85 3.33 -12.75
CA PRO A 181 18.78 3.94 -14.07
C PRO A 181 20.14 3.96 -14.77
N ALA A 182 20.16 3.87 -16.10
CA ALA A 182 21.38 3.79 -16.90
C ALA A 182 22.40 4.92 -16.61
N ALA A 183 21.93 6.15 -16.39
CA ALA A 183 22.81 7.27 -16.05
C ALA A 183 23.53 7.08 -14.70
N LEU A 184 22.85 6.48 -13.71
CA LEU A 184 23.43 6.19 -12.41
C LEU A 184 24.32 4.93 -12.45
N GLN A 185 24.02 3.96 -13.32
CA GLN A 185 24.91 2.84 -13.59
C GLN A 185 26.25 3.32 -14.17
N GLN A 186 26.24 4.19 -15.17
CA GLN A 186 27.48 4.76 -15.74
C GLN A 186 28.29 5.53 -14.70
N ARG A 187 27.61 6.27 -13.81
CA ARG A 187 28.28 6.96 -12.71
C ARG A 187 28.88 5.98 -11.71
N TRP A 188 28.22 4.86 -11.42
CA TRP A 188 28.79 3.78 -10.62
C TRP A 188 30.03 3.22 -11.31
N ASP A 189 29.95 2.87 -12.61
CA ASP A 189 31.07 2.30 -13.36
C ASP A 189 32.30 3.20 -13.31
N GLN A 190 32.11 4.53 -13.39
CA GLN A 190 33.19 5.49 -13.23
C GLN A 190 33.79 5.45 -11.82
N VAL A 191 32.97 5.36 -10.77
CA VAL A 191 33.43 5.28 -9.39
C VAL A 191 34.22 4.00 -9.13
N GLU A 192 33.83 2.88 -9.72
CA GLU A 192 34.59 1.62 -9.67
C GLU A 192 35.93 1.74 -10.39
N GLN A 193 35.93 2.38 -11.58
CA GLN A 193 37.16 2.64 -12.33
C GLN A 193 38.11 3.55 -11.54
N ASP A 194 37.61 4.64 -10.95
CA ASP A 194 38.39 5.57 -10.15
C ASP A 194 38.99 4.88 -8.91
N LEU A 195 38.28 3.91 -8.32
CA LEU A 195 38.80 3.09 -7.22
C LEU A 195 39.91 2.15 -7.70
N ALA A 196 39.70 1.48 -8.85
CA ALA A 196 40.68 0.58 -9.46
C ALA A 196 41.96 1.30 -9.89
N ASP A 197 41.82 2.55 -10.35
CA ASP A 197 42.93 3.44 -10.72
C ASP A 197 43.57 4.13 -9.49
N GLU A 198 43.13 3.78 -8.28
CA GLU A 198 43.60 4.32 -6.98
C GLU A 198 43.45 5.85 -6.85
N LEU A 199 42.52 6.46 -7.60
CA LEU A 199 42.24 7.90 -7.55
C LEU A 199 41.38 8.28 -6.34
N ILE A 200 40.66 7.32 -5.78
CA ILE A 200 39.82 7.50 -4.61
C ILE A 200 40.13 6.45 -3.53
N THR A 201 39.86 6.82 -2.27
CA THR A 201 39.97 5.89 -1.14
C THR A 201 38.71 5.03 -1.01
N SER A 202 38.78 3.93 -0.27
CA SER A 202 37.61 3.10 0.07
C SER A 202 36.48 3.90 0.72
N GLN A 203 36.82 4.83 1.62
CA GLN A 203 35.84 5.75 2.22
C GLN A 203 35.22 6.70 1.18
N GLY A 204 36.03 7.17 0.22
CA GLY A 204 35.55 7.98 -0.90
C GLY A 204 34.56 7.22 -1.78
N TYR A 205 34.88 5.96 -2.10
CA TYR A 205 34.01 5.05 -2.84
C TYR A 205 32.66 4.86 -2.13
N GLU A 206 32.65 4.52 -0.83
CA GLU A 206 31.40 4.36 -0.06
C GLU A 206 30.54 5.63 -0.04
N LYS A 207 31.18 6.80 0.10
CA LYS A 207 30.49 8.09 0.08
C LYS A 207 29.87 8.38 -1.29
N LEU A 208 30.59 8.09 -2.38
CA LEU A 208 30.11 8.29 -3.75
C LEU A 208 28.96 7.34 -4.09
N LEU A 209 29.07 6.06 -3.70
CA LEU A 209 27.97 5.10 -3.85
C LEU A 209 26.72 5.53 -3.06
N ARG A 210 26.90 6.00 -1.83
CA ARG A 210 25.79 6.52 -1.04
C ARG A 210 25.08 7.67 -1.76
N ALA A 211 25.83 8.61 -2.33
CA ALA A 211 25.25 9.70 -3.12
C ALA A 211 24.48 9.18 -4.35
N ILE A 212 24.98 8.14 -5.04
CA ILE A 212 24.26 7.50 -6.15
C ILE A 212 22.94 6.89 -5.65
N PHE A 213 22.91 6.26 -4.47
CA PHE A 213 21.70 5.66 -3.91
C PHE A 213 20.69 6.71 -3.42
N GLU A 214 21.17 7.83 -2.90
CA GLU A 214 20.34 8.99 -2.55
C GLU A 214 19.71 9.61 -3.81
N ASP A 215 20.49 9.80 -4.88
CA ASP A 215 20.00 10.29 -6.18
C ASP A 215 19.00 9.34 -6.85
N ALA A 216 19.16 8.02 -6.64
CA ALA A 216 18.20 7.01 -7.08
C ALA A 216 16.92 6.97 -6.24
N GLY A 217 16.88 7.71 -5.12
CA GLY A 217 15.77 7.69 -4.16
C GLY A 217 15.67 6.39 -3.37
N TYR A 218 16.76 5.64 -3.24
CA TYR A 218 16.80 4.41 -2.44
C TYR A 218 17.08 4.70 -0.97
N LEU A 219 17.91 5.70 -0.70
CA LEU A 219 18.25 6.18 0.65
C LEU A 219 17.74 7.62 0.82
N LYS A 220 17.43 8.00 2.06
CA LYS A 220 17.11 9.39 2.40
C LYS A 220 18.37 10.13 2.84
N THR A 221 18.46 11.41 2.47
CA THR A 221 19.51 12.28 2.99
C THR A 221 19.24 12.55 4.49
N PRO A 222 20.29 12.78 5.30
CA PRO A 222 20.13 13.13 6.71
C PRO A 222 19.17 14.32 6.90
N GLU A 223 19.28 15.35 6.06
CA GLU A 223 18.38 16.52 6.10
C GLU A 223 16.91 16.16 5.86
N GLN A 224 16.61 15.26 4.91
CA GLN A 224 15.24 14.79 4.68
C GLN A 224 14.72 13.92 5.84
N SER A 225 15.60 13.16 6.49
CA SER A 225 15.24 12.38 7.67
C SER A 225 14.96 13.25 8.90
N GLU A 226 15.66 14.39 9.03
CA GLU A 226 15.44 15.37 10.08
C GLU A 226 14.19 16.22 9.82
N LEU A 227 13.96 16.64 8.57
CA LEU A 227 12.73 17.32 8.17
C LEU A 227 11.50 16.42 8.41
N ALA A 228 11.57 15.13 8.10
CA ALA A 228 10.49 14.18 8.40
C ALA A 228 10.24 14.01 9.92
N GLN A 229 11.28 14.16 10.75
CA GLN A 229 11.15 14.15 12.22
C GLN A 229 10.61 15.47 12.78
N GLN A 230 10.91 16.60 12.13
CA GLN A 230 10.40 17.93 12.50
C GLN A 230 8.99 18.20 11.95
N GLU A 231 8.58 17.53 10.88
CA GLU A 231 7.21 17.58 10.33
C GLU A 231 6.15 16.93 11.23
N GLY A 232 6.55 16.29 12.34
CA GLY A 232 5.67 16.02 13.48
C GLY A 232 5.09 17.28 14.14
N GLY A 233 5.47 18.48 13.68
CA GLY A 233 5.01 19.77 14.18
C GLY A 233 4.65 20.83 13.12
N THR A 234 4.69 20.54 11.81
CA THR A 234 4.10 21.46 10.83
C THR A 234 2.62 21.16 10.73
N LYS A 235 1.82 21.89 11.52
CA LYS A 235 0.42 22.11 11.17
C LYS A 235 0.40 22.46 9.68
N GLY A 236 -0.11 21.56 8.82
CA GLY A 236 -0.67 22.02 7.55
C GLY A 236 -1.55 23.21 7.92
N LEU A 237 -1.33 24.37 7.30
CA LEU A 237 -2.00 25.61 7.70
C LEU A 237 -3.51 25.37 7.62
N VAL A 238 -4.11 24.99 8.74
CA VAL A 238 -5.55 24.88 8.88
C VAL A 238 -5.99 26.32 9.01
N PHE A 239 -6.37 26.91 7.89
CA PHE A 239 -6.92 28.24 7.85
C PHE A 239 -8.31 28.19 8.49
N GLU A 240 -8.48 28.86 9.63
CA GLU A 240 -9.78 28.93 10.31
C GLU A 240 -10.82 29.74 9.51
N THR A 241 -10.36 30.60 8.58
CA THR A 241 -11.21 31.44 7.73
C THR A 241 -10.78 31.44 6.27
N LEU A 242 -11.74 31.66 5.37
CA LEU A 242 -11.51 31.76 3.93
C LEU A 242 -10.58 32.93 3.58
N GLU A 243 -10.69 34.07 4.29
CA GLU A 243 -9.77 35.20 4.10
C GLU A 243 -8.31 34.80 4.36
N SER A 244 -8.03 34.15 5.49
CA SER A 244 -6.65 33.75 5.85
C SER A 244 -6.02 32.78 4.83
N CYS A 245 -6.84 31.87 4.29
CA CYS A 245 -6.43 30.98 3.20
C CYS A 245 -6.11 31.76 1.91
N SER A 246 -6.97 32.71 1.54
CA SER A 246 -6.80 33.52 0.33
C SER A 246 -5.54 34.40 0.38
N GLU A 247 -5.23 34.96 1.55
CA GLU A 247 -4.04 35.78 1.76
C GLU A 247 -2.76 34.93 1.69
N ALA A 248 -2.78 33.76 2.34
CA ALA A 248 -1.66 32.83 2.28
C ALA A 248 -1.43 32.31 0.86
N HIS A 249 -2.50 32.00 0.12
CA HIS A 249 -2.41 31.60 -1.29
C HIS A 249 -1.82 32.73 -2.15
N LYS A 250 -2.21 33.99 -1.90
CA LYS A 250 -1.65 35.15 -2.60
C LYS A 250 -0.17 35.37 -2.26
N ALA A 251 0.23 35.17 -1.01
CA ALA A 251 1.63 35.24 -0.57
C ALA A 251 2.46 34.12 -1.22
N LEU A 252 1.96 32.88 -1.21
CA LEU A 252 2.59 31.73 -1.84
C LEU A 252 2.76 31.93 -3.34
N SER A 253 1.72 32.41 -4.03
CA SER A 253 1.77 32.70 -5.47
C SER A 253 2.85 33.72 -5.82
N LYS A 254 3.04 34.75 -4.98
CA LYS A 254 4.12 35.73 -5.15
C LYS A 254 5.50 35.09 -4.98
N GLU A 255 5.68 34.25 -3.96
CA GLU A 255 6.98 33.60 -3.73
C GLU A 255 7.31 32.60 -4.86
N VAL A 256 6.33 31.82 -5.33
CA VAL A 256 6.50 30.94 -6.50
C VAL A 256 6.90 31.74 -7.74
N LYS A 257 6.30 32.91 -7.97
CA LYS A 257 6.67 33.78 -9.09
C LYS A 257 8.11 34.31 -8.97
N LYS A 258 8.52 34.69 -7.76
CA LYS A 258 9.87 35.16 -7.45
C LYS A 258 10.91 34.05 -7.65
N LEU A 259 10.67 32.86 -7.12
CA LEU A 259 11.54 31.70 -7.28
C LEU A 259 11.69 31.30 -8.75
N ARG A 260 10.59 31.32 -9.52
CA ARG A 260 10.64 31.10 -10.98
C ARG A 260 11.50 32.12 -11.70
N SER A 261 11.42 33.40 -11.32
CA SER A 261 12.29 34.44 -11.87
C SER A 261 13.77 34.14 -11.59
N MET A 262 14.09 33.71 -10.37
CA MET A 262 15.47 33.36 -10.00
C MET A 262 15.96 32.13 -10.76
N LEU A 263 15.15 31.07 -10.86
CA LEU A 263 15.49 29.86 -11.62
C LEU A 263 15.74 30.18 -13.11
N THR A 264 14.92 31.06 -13.69
CA THR A 264 15.09 31.52 -15.08
C THR A 264 16.37 32.34 -15.25
N GLN A 265 16.70 33.21 -14.29
CA GLN A 265 17.93 34.01 -14.29
C GLN A 265 19.19 33.13 -14.21
N HIS A 266 19.12 32.00 -13.50
CA HIS A 266 20.21 31.05 -13.37
C HIS A 266 20.21 29.93 -14.42
N GLY A 267 19.30 29.97 -15.40
CA GLY A 267 19.23 28.99 -16.48
C GLY A 267 18.87 27.57 -16.04
N ILE A 268 18.22 27.41 -14.87
CA ILE A 268 17.84 26.10 -14.32
C ILE A 268 16.45 25.72 -14.86
N PRO A 269 16.33 24.65 -15.65
CA PRO A 269 15.03 24.21 -16.18
C PRO A 269 14.15 23.62 -15.06
N TYR A 270 12.93 24.13 -14.93
CA TYR A 270 11.91 23.62 -14.00
C TYR A 270 10.66 23.17 -14.77
N VAL A 271 10.28 21.90 -14.63
CA VAL A 271 9.09 21.31 -15.26
C VAL A 271 7.91 21.40 -14.29
N LYS A 272 6.76 21.90 -14.78
CA LYS A 272 5.51 22.00 -14.02
C LYS A 272 4.92 20.59 -13.82
N PRO A 273 4.54 20.16 -12.61
CA PRO A 273 3.65 19.02 -12.44
C PRO A 273 2.30 19.34 -13.10
N ALA A 274 1.76 18.39 -13.88
CA ALA A 274 0.47 18.56 -14.54
C ALA A 274 -0.65 18.66 -13.50
N GLU A 275 -1.29 19.83 -13.42
CA GLU A 275 -2.51 20.03 -12.64
C GLU A 275 -3.69 19.40 -13.42
N THR A 276 -4.28 18.38 -12.83
CA THR A 276 -5.59 17.83 -13.20
C THR A 276 -6.64 18.93 -13.18
N SER A 277 -7.20 19.24 -14.34
CA SER A 277 -8.33 20.17 -14.49
C SER A 277 -9.60 19.55 -13.91
N SER A 278 -9.98 19.96 -12.70
CA SER A 278 -11.36 19.86 -12.22
C SER A 278 -12.21 20.88 -12.98
N SER A 279 -13.10 20.38 -13.85
CA SER A 279 -14.08 21.18 -14.60
C SER A 279 -15.03 21.90 -13.64
N GLU A 280 -15.02 23.23 -13.68
CA GLU A 280 -16.08 24.03 -13.07
C GLU A 280 -17.40 23.92 -13.85
N ASN A 281 -18.47 24.01 -13.06
CA ASN A 281 -19.87 24.00 -13.45
C ASN A 281 -20.22 25.06 -14.51
N LEU A 282 -20.89 24.64 -15.58
CA LEU A 282 -21.62 25.54 -16.47
C LEU A 282 -23.12 25.40 -16.22
N GLY A 283 -23.74 26.49 -15.78
CA GLY A 283 -25.11 26.56 -15.31
C GLY A 283 -26.17 26.18 -16.35
N SER A 284 -27.21 25.49 -15.88
CA SER A 284 -28.40 25.18 -16.65
C SER A 284 -29.26 26.44 -16.85
N LYS A 285 -29.39 26.88 -18.11
CA LYS A 285 -30.55 27.63 -18.58
C LYS A 285 -31.31 26.75 -19.58
N THR A 286 -32.57 26.44 -19.26
CA THR A 286 -33.54 25.78 -20.13
C THR A 286 -33.88 26.69 -21.32
N PRO A 287 -34.04 26.12 -22.53
CA PRO A 287 -35.36 26.23 -23.16
C PRO A 287 -35.80 24.99 -23.97
N THR A 288 -37.07 24.64 -23.76
CA THR A 288 -38.14 24.29 -24.70
C THR A 288 -37.87 23.45 -25.97
N ALA A 289 -38.68 22.39 -26.07
CA ALA A 289 -38.87 21.44 -27.16
C ALA A 289 -39.11 22.03 -28.58
N ARG A 290 -38.59 21.34 -29.61
CA ARG A 290 -39.38 20.46 -30.52
C ARG A 290 -38.57 19.91 -31.70
N THR A 291 -38.86 18.64 -32.02
CA THR A 291 -38.80 17.88 -33.29
C THR A 291 -37.46 17.55 -33.98
N ALA A 292 -37.12 16.27 -33.88
CA ALA A 292 -36.92 15.26 -34.93
C ALA A 292 -36.21 15.67 -36.24
N GLU A 293 -35.09 14.99 -36.51
CA GLU A 293 -34.86 14.32 -37.79
C GLU A 293 -33.82 13.20 -37.66
N HIS A 294 -33.94 12.24 -38.56
CA HIS A 294 -33.60 10.83 -38.47
C HIS A 294 -32.40 10.53 -39.38
N LEU A 295 -31.34 9.86 -38.91
CA LEU A 295 -30.38 9.18 -39.79
C LEU A 295 -29.81 7.91 -39.14
N GLN A 296 -30.58 6.84 -39.32
CA GLN A 296 -30.21 5.50 -39.79
C GLN A 296 -28.71 5.18 -39.91
N GLY A 297 -28.30 4.09 -39.24
CA GLY A 297 -27.00 3.45 -39.43
C GLY A 297 -27.02 2.45 -40.58
N ASP A 298 -25.83 2.08 -41.03
CA ASP A 298 -25.61 0.87 -41.82
C ASP A 298 -24.29 0.19 -41.45
N PRO A 299 -24.19 -1.15 -41.59
CA PRO A 299 -23.11 -1.99 -41.07
C PRO A 299 -22.01 -2.27 -42.10
N GLY A 300 -20.91 -2.84 -41.62
CA GLY A 300 -19.68 -3.04 -42.37
C GLY A 300 -19.71 -4.10 -43.46
N LEU A 301 -18.63 -4.09 -44.25
CA LEU A 301 -18.26 -5.18 -45.15
C LEU A 301 -16.74 -5.41 -45.14
N ARG A 302 -16.39 -6.69 -45.03
CA ARG A 302 -15.08 -7.29 -45.20
C ARG A 302 -14.81 -7.53 -46.69
N GLU A 303 -13.54 -7.46 -47.09
CA GLU A 303 -12.89 -8.21 -48.20
C GLU A 303 -11.36 -7.99 -48.02
N ASN A 304 -10.49 -8.99 -47.78
CA ASN A 304 -9.91 -10.00 -48.70
C ASN A 304 -9.68 -9.42 -50.11
N THR A 305 -8.49 -9.32 -50.71
CA THR A 305 -7.39 -10.29 -50.87
C THR A 305 -6.22 -9.56 -51.58
N LEU A 306 -5.00 -10.10 -51.42
CA LEU A 306 -3.73 -9.88 -52.15
C LEU A 306 -2.89 -8.65 -51.79
#